data_AF-A0A5E3WQ33-F1
#
_entry.id   AF-A0A5E3WQ33-F1
#
_cell.length_a   1.000
_cell.length_b   1.000
_cell.length_c   1.000
_cell.angle_alpha   90.00
_cell.angle_beta   90.00
_cell.angle_gamma   90.00
#
_symmetry.space_group_name_H-M   'P 1'
#
loop_
_entity.id
_entity.type
_entity.pdbx_description
1 polymer ?
#
loop_
_entity_poly.entity_id
_entity_poly.type
_entity_poly.pdbx_seq_one_letter_code
_entity_poly.pdbx_strand_id
1 'polypeptide(L)'
;MSKPTLYTFNLSVWSAVADIARVELKLTDKIDAKDVNIREGEDISPDFIKISRNATLPALHVDGKTYGTTIECIEYMVKVSGTKVAPAPDLTTKIHDDSLDPNFMLLAASNDAELSAKANGPPRTFVSTRLDKMREYAASTEGASFKSFYEKRIQGLAGVLAVYDGTAPAEAKKAFFAKSQANHDAARAFILETLPAAISSGPFVAGAEQGVDDFHVAGWLARVATCAGAKHVDEGLAKIGERIGEEVPGEVRVLWEAWTGREGWKRTYPDGALH
;
A
#
# COMPACT_ATOMS: atom_id res chain seq x y z
N MET A 1 5.93 22.73 21.43
CA MET A 1 5.08 22.08 20.41
C MET A 1 5.33 20.59 20.48
N SER A 2 4.30 19.76 20.37
CA SER A 2 4.46 18.30 20.39
C SER A 2 5.15 17.84 19.12
N LYS A 3 5.98 16.81 19.22
CA LYS A 3 6.65 16.23 18.06
C LYS A 3 5.61 15.64 17.09
N PRO A 4 5.76 15.84 15.75
CA PRO A 4 4.91 15.18 14.76
C PRO A 4 4.82 13.66 14.98
N THR A 5 3.64 13.08 14.78
CA THR A 5 3.40 11.64 14.92
C THR A 5 2.91 11.05 13.60
N LEU A 6 3.68 10.14 13.02
CA LEU A 6 3.31 9.30 11.88
C LEU A 6 2.63 8.03 12.43
N TYR A 7 1.33 7.91 12.18
CA TYR A 7 0.60 6.67 12.42
C TYR A 7 0.87 5.72 11.24
N THR A 8 1.36 4.52 11.56
CA THR A 8 1.91 3.55 10.60
C THR A 8 1.48 2.13 10.96
N PHE A 9 1.65 1.20 10.03
CA PHE A 9 1.49 -0.24 10.27
C PHE A 9 2.43 -0.97 9.32
N ASN A 10 3.26 -1.87 9.84
CA ASN A 10 4.32 -2.49 9.06
C ASN A 10 3.79 -3.23 7.80
N LEU A 11 2.65 -3.92 7.88
CA LEU A 11 2.10 -4.66 6.72
C LEU A 11 1.34 -3.81 5.70
N SER A 12 1.27 -2.50 5.92
CA SER A 12 0.67 -1.55 4.97
C SER A 12 1.74 -1.07 4.01
N VAL A 13 1.56 -1.35 2.71
CA VAL A 13 2.45 -0.88 1.63
C VAL A 13 2.68 0.63 1.69
N TRP A 14 1.62 1.39 1.95
CA TRP A 14 1.67 2.83 1.99
C TRP A 14 2.35 3.37 3.25
N SER A 15 2.22 2.65 4.35
CA SER A 15 2.96 2.93 5.58
C SER A 15 4.45 2.65 5.41
N ALA A 16 4.80 1.53 4.78
CA ALA A 16 6.16 1.18 4.41
C ALA A 16 6.82 2.28 3.56
N VAL A 17 6.11 2.82 2.56
CA VAL A 17 6.57 3.96 1.75
C VAL A 17 6.89 5.18 2.63
N ALA A 18 5.98 5.58 3.53
CA ALA A 18 6.21 6.73 4.41
C ALA A 18 7.34 6.50 5.41
N ASP A 19 7.51 5.28 5.92
CA ASP A 19 8.62 4.95 6.83
C ASP A 19 9.97 4.92 6.10
N ILE A 20 10.04 4.40 4.87
CA ILE A 20 11.24 4.52 4.03
C ILE A 20 11.59 6.01 3.84
N ALA A 21 10.62 6.83 3.42
CA ALA A 21 10.84 8.26 3.22
C ALA A 21 11.31 8.96 4.51
N ARG A 22 10.71 8.64 5.67
CA ARG A 22 11.09 9.20 6.98
C ARG A 22 12.55 8.90 7.34
N VAL A 23 13.06 7.72 7.00
CA VAL A 23 14.46 7.32 7.21
C VAL A 23 15.38 8.03 6.23
N GLU A 24 15.08 7.97 4.94
CA GLU A 24 15.92 8.53 3.89
C GLU A 24 16.01 10.07 3.97
N LEU A 25 14.92 10.72 4.40
CA LEU A 25 14.87 12.15 4.66
C LEU A 25 15.46 12.56 6.02
N LYS A 26 16.01 11.60 6.79
CA LYS A 26 16.67 11.84 8.08
C LYS A 26 15.75 12.55 9.08
N LEU A 27 14.54 12.02 9.24
CA LEU A 27 13.48 12.57 10.09
C LEU A 27 13.10 11.65 11.25
N THR A 28 13.80 10.54 11.48
CA THR A 28 13.42 9.56 12.50
C THR A 28 13.53 10.10 13.93
N ASP A 29 14.38 11.10 14.15
CA ASP A 29 14.53 11.87 15.39
C ASP A 29 13.55 13.05 15.50
N LYS A 30 12.90 13.44 14.39
CA LYS A 30 11.98 14.60 14.30
C LYS A 30 10.51 14.22 14.15
N ILE A 31 10.22 13.02 13.69
CA ILE A 31 8.86 12.49 13.52
C ILE A 31 8.79 11.13 14.21
N ASP A 32 7.97 11.06 15.26
CA ASP A 32 7.70 9.80 15.95
C ASP A 32 6.83 8.90 15.08
N ALA A 33 7.02 7.58 15.20
CA ALA A 33 6.16 6.59 14.56
C ALA A 33 5.31 5.90 15.63
N LYS A 34 4.01 5.78 15.38
CA LYS A 34 3.07 5.07 16.24
C LYS A 34 2.38 3.98 15.43
N ASP A 35 2.48 2.75 15.91
CA ASP A 35 1.81 1.62 15.29
C ASP A 35 0.29 1.71 15.51
N VAL A 36 -0.47 1.36 14.46
CA VAL A 36 -1.93 1.24 14.46
C VAL A 36 -2.29 -0.07 13.76
N ASN A 37 -2.77 -1.03 14.52
CA ASN A 37 -2.93 -2.40 14.06
C ASN A 37 -4.17 -2.55 13.14
N ILE A 38 -3.95 -2.50 11.83
CA ILE A 38 -4.99 -2.66 10.81
C ILE A 38 -5.67 -4.04 10.91
N ARG A 39 -4.97 -5.09 11.35
CA ARG A 39 -5.56 -6.44 11.50
C ARG A 39 -6.61 -6.50 12.60
N GLU A 40 -6.44 -5.68 13.63
CA GLU A 40 -7.38 -5.56 14.75
C GLU A 40 -8.44 -4.47 14.52
N GLY A 41 -8.33 -3.73 13.41
CA GLY A 41 -9.26 -2.67 13.04
C GLY A 41 -9.03 -1.36 13.79
N GLU A 42 -7.84 -1.11 14.31
CA GLU A 42 -7.58 0.13 15.06
C GLU A 42 -7.73 1.39 14.19
N ASP A 43 -7.37 1.30 12.91
CA ASP A 43 -7.49 2.38 11.91
C ASP A 43 -8.94 2.77 11.60
N ILE A 44 -9.90 1.89 11.90
CA ILE A 44 -11.33 2.11 11.71
C ILE A 44 -12.07 2.31 13.02
N SER A 45 -11.34 2.45 14.14
CA SER A 45 -11.94 2.80 15.42
C SER A 45 -12.48 4.23 15.40
N PRO A 46 -13.54 4.54 16.16
CA PRO A 46 -14.06 5.91 16.29
C PRO A 46 -12.98 6.92 16.72
N ASP A 47 -12.02 6.51 17.53
CA ASP A 47 -10.94 7.38 18.00
C ASP A 47 -9.91 7.66 16.90
N PHE A 48 -9.54 6.67 16.10
CA PHE A 48 -8.65 6.91 14.98
C PHE A 48 -9.31 7.74 13.88
N ILE A 49 -10.59 7.55 13.59
CA ILE A 49 -11.32 8.36 12.60
C ILE A 49 -11.31 9.85 12.98
N LYS A 50 -11.29 10.20 14.28
CA LYS A 50 -11.13 11.60 14.72
C LYS A 50 -9.76 12.18 14.33
N ILE A 51 -8.73 11.34 14.28
CA ILE A 51 -7.37 11.72 13.86
C ILE A 51 -7.31 11.78 12.33
N SER A 52 -7.71 10.72 11.64
CA SER A 52 -7.69 10.63 10.18
C SER A 52 -9.05 10.23 9.64
N ARG A 53 -9.77 11.19 9.06
CA ARG A 53 -11.19 11.04 8.64
C ARG A 53 -11.40 10.01 7.53
N ASN A 54 -10.37 9.68 6.76
CA ASN A 54 -10.42 8.65 5.72
C ASN A 54 -10.19 7.23 6.25
N ALA A 55 -9.75 7.09 7.52
CA ALA A 55 -9.44 5.83 8.18
C ALA A 55 -8.43 4.99 7.39
N THR A 56 -7.36 5.63 6.92
CA THR A 56 -6.26 4.98 6.21
C THR A 56 -4.94 5.27 6.87
N LEU A 57 -3.97 4.37 6.64
CA LEU A 57 -2.57 4.58 7.00
C LEU A 57 -1.73 4.68 5.72
N PRO A 58 -0.64 5.47 5.75
CA PRO A 58 -0.17 6.26 6.89
C PRO A 58 -1.02 7.51 7.11
N ALA A 59 -0.93 8.07 8.32
CA ALA A 59 -1.45 9.40 8.61
C ALA A 59 -0.44 10.16 9.47
N LEU A 60 -0.09 11.38 9.09
CA LEU A 60 0.85 12.21 9.84
C LEU A 60 0.09 13.33 10.55
N HIS A 61 0.21 13.39 11.88
CA HIS A 61 -0.40 14.43 12.69
C HIS A 61 0.63 15.45 13.18
N VAL A 62 0.36 16.72 12.93
CA VAL A 62 1.24 17.86 13.22
C VAL A 62 0.39 19.00 13.75
N ASP A 63 0.59 19.38 15.01
CA ASP A 63 -0.04 20.56 15.64
C ASP A 63 -1.56 20.68 15.37
N GLY A 64 -2.30 19.57 15.50
CA GLY A 64 -3.76 19.53 15.28
C GLY A 64 -4.20 19.34 13.83
N LYS A 65 -3.28 19.37 12.87
CA LYS A 65 -3.52 19.06 11.45
C LYS A 65 -3.14 17.62 11.14
N THR A 66 -3.95 16.95 10.34
CA THR A 66 -3.64 15.61 9.79
C THR A 66 -3.36 15.70 8.29
N TYR A 67 -2.30 15.03 7.86
CA TYR A 67 -1.96 14.68 6.49
C TYR A 67 -2.36 13.22 6.32
N GLY A 68 -3.46 12.96 5.61
CA GLY A 68 -4.20 11.69 5.67
C GLY A 68 -3.82 10.69 4.58
N THR A 69 -2.97 11.08 3.65
CA THR A 69 -2.47 10.23 2.56
C THR A 69 -0.96 10.14 2.59
N THR A 70 -0.40 9.07 2.00
CA THR A 70 1.05 8.91 1.86
C THR A 70 1.69 10.06 1.10
N ILE A 71 1.01 10.57 0.07
CA ILE A 71 1.47 11.73 -0.73
C ILE A 71 1.62 12.95 0.17
N GLU A 72 0.55 13.33 0.89
CA GLU A 72 0.57 14.46 1.82
C GLU A 72 1.60 14.29 2.95
N CYS A 73 1.79 13.05 3.44
CA CYS A 73 2.81 12.73 4.45
C CYS A 73 4.21 13.01 3.91
N ILE A 74 4.55 12.49 2.72
CA ILE A 74 5.88 12.67 2.13
C ILE A 74 6.10 14.13 1.74
N GLU A 75 5.10 14.82 1.19
CA GLU A 75 5.19 16.26 0.88
C GLU A 75 5.56 17.07 2.13
N TYR A 76 4.92 16.79 3.27
CA TYR A 76 5.31 17.41 4.54
C TYR A 76 6.75 17.06 4.92
N MET A 77 7.12 15.79 4.86
CA MET A 77 8.47 15.33 5.22
C MET A 77 9.55 16.01 4.36
N VAL A 78 9.36 16.08 3.05
CA VAL A 78 10.27 16.77 2.12
C VAL A 78 10.36 18.26 2.46
N LYS A 79 9.24 18.91 2.78
CA LYS A 79 9.21 20.33 3.16
C LYS A 79 10.04 20.63 4.42
N VAL A 80 10.00 19.74 5.42
CA VAL A 80 10.70 19.96 6.71
C VAL A 80 12.10 19.35 6.76
N SER A 81 12.45 18.50 5.79
CA SER A 81 13.77 17.88 5.70
C SER A 81 14.83 18.85 5.17
N GLY A 82 16.06 18.68 5.67
CA GLY A 82 17.26 19.27 5.09
C GLY A 82 17.72 18.52 3.83
N THR A 83 17.36 17.25 3.70
CA THR A 83 17.66 16.40 2.53
C THR A 83 16.80 16.84 1.36
N LYS A 84 17.45 17.21 0.24
CA LYS A 84 16.76 17.59 -0.99
C LYS A 84 16.55 16.35 -1.85
N VAL A 85 15.33 16.21 -2.36
CA VAL A 85 14.93 15.15 -3.28
C VAL A 85 14.18 15.79 -4.44
N ALA A 86 14.22 15.16 -5.62
CA ALA A 86 13.41 15.61 -6.74
C ALA A 86 11.91 15.50 -6.39
N PRO A 87 11.08 16.49 -6.79
CA PRO A 87 9.62 16.39 -6.62
C PRO A 87 9.06 15.21 -7.42
N ALA A 88 7.81 14.83 -7.19
CA ALA A 88 7.12 13.80 -7.97
C ALA A 88 6.60 14.40 -9.28
N PRO A 89 7.19 14.10 -10.45
CA PRO A 89 6.62 14.59 -11.70
C PRO A 89 5.30 13.88 -12.04
N ASP A 90 5.19 12.54 -12.00
CA ASP A 90 3.97 11.88 -12.51
C ASP A 90 3.70 10.45 -12.00
N LEU A 91 4.72 9.67 -11.62
CA LEU A 91 4.51 8.24 -11.31
C LEU A 91 3.77 8.02 -9.99
N THR A 92 3.98 8.90 -9.00
CA THR A 92 3.24 8.89 -7.74
C THR A 92 1.74 8.93 -8.00
N THR A 93 1.27 9.89 -8.80
CA THR A 93 -0.16 10.00 -9.14
C THR A 93 -0.66 8.73 -9.83
N LYS A 94 0.11 8.19 -10.78
CA LYS A 94 -0.28 7.00 -11.54
C LYS A 94 -0.41 5.76 -10.66
N ILE A 95 0.55 5.51 -9.78
CA ILE A 95 0.56 4.33 -8.89
C ILE A 95 -0.57 4.36 -7.85
N HIS A 96 -1.06 5.55 -7.49
CA HIS A 96 -2.21 5.72 -6.60
C HIS A 96 -3.57 5.64 -7.32
N ASP A 97 -3.59 5.42 -8.64
CA ASP A 97 -4.83 5.17 -9.37
C ASP A 97 -5.45 3.82 -8.98
N ASP A 98 -6.79 3.76 -8.99
CA ASP A 98 -7.55 2.54 -8.65
C ASP A 98 -7.17 1.33 -9.51
N SER A 99 -6.72 1.55 -10.76
CA SER A 99 -6.26 0.47 -11.65
C SER A 99 -4.95 -0.18 -11.18
N LEU A 100 -4.14 0.53 -10.41
CA LEU A 100 -2.85 0.06 -9.88
C LEU A 100 -2.88 -0.18 -8.36
N ASP A 101 -4.05 -0.13 -7.72
CA ASP A 101 -4.18 -0.27 -6.27
C ASP A 101 -3.59 -1.61 -5.77
N PRO A 102 -2.47 -1.56 -5.04
CA PRO A 102 -1.79 -2.77 -4.56
C PRO A 102 -2.50 -3.41 -3.35
N ASN A 103 -3.44 -2.72 -2.70
CA ASN A 103 -4.30 -3.31 -1.68
C ASN A 103 -5.45 -4.09 -2.30
N PHE A 104 -6.03 -3.60 -3.40
CA PHE A 104 -6.93 -4.42 -4.21
C PHE A 104 -6.20 -5.65 -4.76
N MET A 105 -4.97 -5.50 -5.27
CA MET A 105 -4.16 -6.63 -5.75
C MET A 105 -3.98 -7.74 -4.70
N LEU A 106 -3.83 -7.39 -3.42
CA LEU A 106 -3.74 -8.37 -2.32
C LEU A 106 -5.00 -9.23 -2.21
N LEU A 107 -6.17 -8.65 -2.46
CA LEU A 107 -7.49 -9.29 -2.36
C LEU A 107 -7.97 -9.89 -3.69
N ALA A 108 -7.43 -9.43 -4.80
CA ALA A 108 -7.84 -9.80 -6.15
C ALA A 108 -7.71 -11.31 -6.41
N ALA A 109 -8.60 -11.82 -7.26
CA ALA A 109 -8.53 -13.16 -7.82
C ALA A 109 -9.07 -13.13 -9.25
N SER A 110 -8.28 -13.59 -10.21
CA SER A 110 -8.58 -13.52 -11.64
C SER A 110 -9.34 -14.72 -12.17
N ASN A 111 -9.45 -15.78 -11.37
CA ASN A 111 -10.10 -17.04 -11.72
C ASN A 111 -10.51 -17.83 -10.46
N ASP A 112 -11.19 -18.95 -10.66
CA ASP A 112 -11.68 -19.80 -9.57
C ASP A 112 -10.58 -20.42 -8.71
N ALA A 113 -9.43 -20.76 -9.29
CA ALA A 113 -8.32 -21.35 -8.54
C ALA A 113 -7.70 -20.34 -7.58
N GLU A 114 -7.45 -19.12 -8.06
CA GLU A 114 -6.99 -18.01 -7.22
C GLU A 114 -8.02 -17.65 -6.14
N LEU A 115 -9.31 -17.60 -6.52
CA LEU A 115 -10.38 -17.31 -5.58
C LEU A 115 -10.43 -18.35 -4.46
N SER A 116 -10.33 -19.63 -4.81
CA SER A 116 -10.30 -20.73 -3.84
C SER A 116 -9.09 -20.60 -2.90
N ALA A 117 -7.90 -20.29 -3.43
CA ALA A 117 -6.71 -20.08 -2.61
C ALA A 117 -6.87 -18.90 -1.64
N LYS A 118 -7.45 -17.78 -2.11
CA LYS A 118 -7.70 -16.58 -1.29
C LYS A 118 -8.78 -16.82 -0.23
N ALA A 119 -9.85 -17.53 -0.58
CA ALA A 119 -10.95 -17.89 0.32
C ALA A 119 -10.48 -18.76 1.50
N ASN A 120 -9.46 -19.61 1.27
CA ASN A 120 -8.87 -20.47 2.31
C ASN A 120 -7.63 -19.86 2.99
N GLY A 121 -7.30 -18.59 2.68
CA GLY A 121 -6.06 -17.95 3.09
C GLY A 121 -6.22 -16.68 3.93
N PRO A 122 -5.09 -16.05 4.29
CA PRO A 122 -5.07 -14.81 5.07
C PRO A 122 -5.97 -13.67 4.53
N PRO A 123 -6.13 -13.48 3.19
CA PRO A 123 -7.01 -12.43 2.67
C PRO A 123 -8.46 -12.55 3.11
N ARG A 124 -9.03 -13.77 3.13
CA ARG A 124 -10.41 -13.98 3.60
C ARG A 124 -10.55 -13.72 5.09
N THR A 125 -9.59 -14.19 5.89
CA THR A 125 -9.54 -13.88 7.33
C THR A 125 -9.50 -12.37 7.55
N PHE A 126 -8.61 -11.66 6.87
CA PHE A 126 -8.49 -10.20 6.96
C PHE A 126 -9.79 -9.47 6.66
N VAL A 127 -10.48 -9.83 5.57
CA VAL A 127 -11.76 -9.22 5.20
C VAL A 127 -12.83 -9.51 6.27
N SER A 128 -12.95 -10.75 6.73
CA SER A 128 -13.95 -11.14 7.74
C SER A 128 -13.74 -10.44 9.09
N THR A 129 -12.52 -10.45 9.63
CA THR A 129 -12.18 -9.81 10.91
C THR A 129 -12.44 -8.32 10.86
N ARG A 130 -12.07 -7.64 9.76
CA ARG A 130 -12.35 -6.21 9.60
C ARG A 130 -13.84 -5.91 9.48
N LEU A 131 -14.59 -6.75 8.78
CA LEU A 131 -16.04 -6.58 8.64
C LEU A 131 -16.72 -6.69 10.02
N ASP A 132 -16.32 -7.67 10.84
CA ASP A 132 -16.87 -7.85 12.18
C ASP A 132 -16.53 -6.67 13.10
N LYS A 133 -15.28 -6.20 13.06
CA LYS A 133 -14.86 -4.99 13.80
C LYS A 133 -15.60 -3.73 13.37
N MET A 134 -15.81 -3.53 12.07
CA MET A 134 -16.61 -2.40 11.58
C MET A 134 -18.05 -2.46 12.09
N ARG A 135 -18.67 -3.64 12.13
CA ARG A 135 -20.02 -3.81 12.66
C ARG A 135 -20.08 -3.53 14.16
N GLU A 136 -19.08 -4.01 14.91
CA GLU A 136 -18.92 -3.72 16.33
C GLU A 136 -18.83 -2.22 16.59
N TYR A 137 -17.93 -1.50 15.89
CA TYR A 137 -17.80 -0.06 16.06
C TYR A 137 -19.04 0.71 15.59
N ALA A 138 -19.67 0.31 14.49
CA ALA A 138 -20.89 0.95 14.00
C ALA A 138 -22.06 0.85 15.00
N ALA A 139 -22.07 -0.19 15.84
CA ALA A 139 -23.07 -0.37 16.89
C ALA A 139 -22.72 0.35 18.21
N SER A 140 -21.50 0.90 18.35
CA SER A 140 -21.07 1.61 19.55
C SER A 140 -21.62 3.04 19.61
N THR A 141 -21.71 3.60 20.82
CA THR A 141 -22.12 4.98 21.06
C THR A 141 -21.21 5.98 20.32
N GLU A 142 -19.91 5.75 20.36
CA GLU A 142 -18.89 6.59 19.70
C GLU A 142 -18.97 6.46 18.18
N GLY A 143 -19.30 5.27 17.67
CA GLY A 143 -19.45 5.00 16.25
C GLY A 143 -20.67 5.64 15.60
N ALA A 144 -21.69 6.00 16.37
CA ALA A 144 -22.90 6.66 15.87
C ALA A 144 -22.59 7.95 15.08
N SER A 145 -21.53 8.68 15.47
CA SER A 145 -21.07 9.89 14.78
C SER A 145 -20.43 9.62 13.40
N PHE A 146 -20.18 8.35 13.08
CA PHE A 146 -19.52 7.89 11.85
C PHE A 146 -20.39 6.92 11.05
N LYS A 147 -21.71 6.93 11.27
CA LYS A 147 -22.67 6.00 10.64
C LYS A 147 -22.48 5.84 9.13
N SER A 148 -22.46 6.95 8.38
CA SER A 148 -22.31 6.90 6.92
C SER A 148 -20.96 6.35 6.45
N PHE A 149 -19.90 6.55 7.25
CA PHE A 149 -18.60 5.96 6.99
C PHE A 149 -18.67 4.43 7.13
N TYR A 150 -19.23 3.92 8.23
CA TYR A 150 -19.34 2.48 8.46
C TYR A 150 -20.27 1.80 7.47
N GLU A 151 -21.44 2.36 7.18
CA GLU A 151 -22.41 1.77 6.23
C GLU A 151 -21.77 1.50 4.87
N LYS A 152 -21.06 2.50 4.32
CA LYS A 152 -20.38 2.37 3.02
C LYS A 152 -19.27 1.32 3.06
N ARG A 153 -18.44 1.33 4.11
CA ARG A 153 -17.29 0.40 4.23
C ARG A 153 -17.75 -1.05 4.48
N ILE A 154 -18.77 -1.24 5.31
CA ILE A 154 -19.40 -2.54 5.58
C ILE A 154 -19.96 -3.13 4.28
N GLN A 155 -20.66 -2.32 3.47
CA GLN A 155 -21.20 -2.78 2.18
C GLN A 155 -20.09 -3.30 1.25
N GLY A 156 -18.98 -2.56 1.14
CA GLY A 156 -17.84 -2.97 0.32
C GLY A 156 -17.20 -4.28 0.78
N LEU A 157 -16.86 -4.39 2.07
CA LEU A 157 -16.23 -5.60 2.62
C LEU A 157 -17.17 -6.81 2.60
N ALA A 158 -18.47 -6.61 2.87
CA ALA A 158 -19.46 -7.68 2.76
C ALA A 158 -19.58 -8.22 1.34
N GLY A 159 -19.48 -7.34 0.32
CA GLY A 159 -19.47 -7.75 -1.08
C GLY A 159 -18.25 -8.62 -1.42
N VAL A 160 -17.05 -8.23 -0.97
CA VAL A 160 -15.83 -9.04 -1.16
C VAL A 160 -15.92 -10.38 -0.44
N LEU A 161 -16.38 -10.38 0.82
CA LEU A 161 -16.53 -11.61 1.59
C LEU A 161 -17.55 -12.56 0.95
N ALA A 162 -18.65 -12.04 0.41
CA ALA A 162 -19.64 -12.86 -0.29
C ALA A 162 -19.05 -13.54 -1.54
N VAL A 163 -18.12 -12.89 -2.25
CA VAL A 163 -17.40 -13.50 -3.38
C VAL A 163 -16.51 -14.66 -2.89
N TYR A 164 -15.77 -14.46 -1.79
CA TYR A 164 -14.92 -15.50 -1.21
C TYR A 164 -15.71 -16.68 -0.65
N ASP A 165 -16.84 -16.42 0.00
CA ASP A 165 -17.69 -17.45 0.60
C ASP A 165 -18.61 -18.13 -0.44
N GLY A 166 -18.53 -17.74 -1.71
CA GLY A 166 -19.33 -18.33 -2.79
C GLY A 166 -20.83 -18.00 -2.71
N THR A 167 -21.19 -16.95 -1.97
CA THR A 167 -22.60 -16.51 -1.77
C THR A 167 -22.97 -15.30 -2.61
N ALA A 168 -22.01 -14.66 -3.27
CA ALA A 168 -22.25 -13.55 -4.18
C ALA A 168 -22.99 -14.01 -5.47
N PRO A 169 -23.83 -13.14 -6.06
CA PRO A 169 -24.41 -13.38 -7.38
C PRO A 169 -23.34 -13.66 -8.45
N ALA A 170 -23.66 -14.48 -9.45
CA ALA A 170 -22.73 -14.84 -10.52
C ALA A 170 -22.14 -13.60 -11.24
N GLU A 171 -22.97 -12.57 -11.50
CA GLU A 171 -22.52 -11.32 -12.12
C GLU A 171 -21.55 -10.53 -11.23
N ALA A 172 -21.72 -10.56 -9.90
CA ALA A 172 -20.79 -9.91 -8.97
C ALA A 172 -19.44 -10.61 -8.95
N LYS A 173 -19.42 -11.95 -8.96
CA LYS A 173 -18.19 -12.74 -9.09
C LYS A 173 -17.48 -12.49 -10.43
N LYS A 174 -18.24 -12.45 -11.53
CA LYS A 174 -17.70 -12.14 -12.86
C LYS A 174 -17.08 -10.74 -12.92
N ALA A 175 -17.77 -9.74 -12.36
CA ALA A 175 -17.24 -8.37 -12.28
C ALA A 175 -15.97 -8.29 -11.40
N PHE A 176 -15.91 -9.06 -10.31
CA PHE A 176 -14.72 -9.15 -9.47
C PHE A 176 -13.52 -9.75 -10.22
N PHE A 177 -13.72 -10.82 -11.00
CA PHE A 177 -12.67 -11.41 -11.83
C PHE A 177 -12.21 -10.43 -12.92
N ALA A 178 -13.14 -9.78 -13.61
CA ALA A 178 -12.80 -8.79 -14.64
C ALA A 178 -12.00 -7.62 -14.06
N LYS A 179 -12.37 -7.10 -12.88
CA LYS A 179 -11.60 -6.05 -12.19
C LYS A 179 -10.22 -6.54 -11.77
N SER A 180 -10.11 -7.78 -11.28
CA SER A 180 -8.84 -8.39 -10.89
C SER A 180 -7.88 -8.52 -12.08
N GLN A 181 -8.38 -8.99 -13.22
CA GLN A 181 -7.62 -9.09 -14.46
C GLN A 181 -7.17 -7.71 -14.96
N ALA A 182 -8.07 -6.73 -14.97
CA ALA A 182 -7.71 -5.36 -15.36
C ALA A 182 -6.62 -4.74 -14.47
N ASN A 183 -6.65 -5.00 -13.16
CA ASN A 183 -5.59 -4.56 -12.24
C ASN A 183 -4.25 -5.27 -12.52
N HIS A 184 -4.28 -6.56 -12.82
CA HIS A 184 -3.09 -7.30 -13.22
C HIS A 184 -2.50 -6.76 -14.54
N ASP A 185 -3.35 -6.54 -15.55
CA ASP A 185 -2.93 -6.03 -16.86
C ASP A 185 -2.35 -4.61 -16.74
N ALA A 186 -2.96 -3.75 -15.92
CA ALA A 186 -2.45 -2.43 -15.62
C ALA A 186 -1.07 -2.49 -14.94
N ALA A 187 -0.92 -3.34 -13.92
CA ALA A 187 0.37 -3.52 -13.23
C ALA A 187 1.45 -4.07 -14.17
N ARG A 188 1.09 -5.02 -15.04
CA ARG A 188 1.97 -5.55 -16.08
C ARG A 188 2.42 -4.45 -17.04
N ALA A 189 1.49 -3.68 -17.61
CA ALA A 189 1.83 -2.57 -18.51
C ALA A 189 2.66 -1.49 -17.81
N PHE A 190 2.39 -1.22 -16.54
CA PHE A 190 3.19 -0.30 -15.76
C PHE A 190 4.65 -0.77 -15.63
N ILE A 191 4.87 -2.04 -15.27
CA ILE A 191 6.20 -2.61 -15.06
C ILE A 191 6.98 -2.77 -16.38
N LEU A 192 6.31 -3.19 -17.45
CA LEU A 192 6.96 -3.48 -18.73
C LEU A 192 7.20 -2.23 -19.58
N GLU A 193 6.36 -1.20 -19.45
CA GLU A 193 6.38 -0.06 -20.38
C GLU A 193 6.56 1.27 -19.65
N THR A 194 5.69 1.57 -18.68
CA THR A 194 5.67 2.92 -18.07
C THR A 194 6.91 3.18 -17.20
N LEU A 195 7.21 2.26 -16.30
CA LEU A 195 8.30 2.42 -15.35
C LEU A 195 9.68 2.45 -16.01
N PRO A 196 10.07 1.50 -16.89
CA PRO A 196 11.36 1.57 -17.55
C PRO A 196 11.52 2.82 -18.42
N ALA A 197 10.45 3.28 -19.10
CA ALA A 197 10.48 4.52 -19.87
C ALA A 197 10.73 5.77 -19.00
N ALA A 198 10.38 5.73 -17.72
CA ALA A 198 10.62 6.83 -16.79
C ALA A 198 12.06 6.82 -16.22
N ILE A 199 12.77 5.70 -16.29
CA ILE A 199 14.15 5.56 -15.79
C ILE A 199 15.11 5.89 -16.94
N SER A 200 15.44 7.16 -17.08
CA SER A 200 16.26 7.66 -18.20
C SER A 200 17.76 7.70 -17.90
N SER A 201 18.15 7.86 -16.64
CA SER A 201 19.55 7.93 -16.22
C SER A 201 19.70 7.50 -14.77
N GLY A 202 20.82 6.87 -14.42
CA GLY A 202 21.08 6.43 -13.05
C GLY A 202 20.16 5.29 -12.56
N PRO A 203 20.26 4.93 -11.27
CA PRO A 203 19.51 3.81 -10.72
C PRO A 203 18.10 4.16 -10.23
N PHE A 204 17.73 5.45 -10.20
CA PHE A 204 16.43 5.93 -9.72
C PHE A 204 15.64 6.60 -10.85
N VAL A 205 14.32 6.68 -10.70
CA VAL A 205 13.44 7.46 -11.59
C VAL A 205 13.91 8.92 -11.63
N ALA A 206 14.33 9.46 -10.48
CA ALA A 206 14.84 10.83 -10.40
C ALA A 206 16.31 11.02 -10.86
N GLY A 207 16.99 9.98 -11.33
CA GLY A 207 18.36 10.06 -11.80
C GLY A 207 19.37 9.30 -10.93
N ALA A 208 20.45 9.98 -10.57
CA ALA A 208 21.52 9.43 -9.73
C ALA A 208 21.10 9.24 -8.25
N GLU A 209 20.15 10.03 -7.78
CA GLU A 209 19.64 10.04 -6.41
C GLU A 209 18.12 9.88 -6.41
N GLN A 210 17.56 9.37 -5.31
CA GLN A 210 16.12 9.12 -5.19
C GLN A 210 15.29 10.41 -5.09
N GLY A 211 14.12 10.40 -5.74
CA GLY A 211 13.09 11.43 -5.66
C GLY A 211 11.84 10.97 -4.92
N VAL A 212 10.79 11.80 -4.94
CA VAL A 212 9.49 11.44 -4.34
C VAL A 212 8.85 10.25 -5.06
N ASP A 213 8.90 10.21 -6.39
CA ASP A 213 8.37 9.09 -7.19
C ASP A 213 9.03 7.76 -6.81
N ASP A 214 10.34 7.77 -6.55
CA ASP A 214 11.09 6.58 -6.18
C ASP A 214 10.60 5.94 -4.87
N PHE A 215 10.23 6.72 -3.85
CA PHE A 215 9.67 6.18 -2.60
C PHE A 215 8.39 5.38 -2.86
N HIS A 216 7.49 5.93 -3.68
CA HIS A 216 6.21 5.31 -3.99
C HIS A 216 6.38 4.07 -4.87
N VAL A 217 7.22 4.15 -5.91
CA VAL A 217 7.50 3.03 -6.81
C VAL A 217 8.13 1.87 -6.05
N ALA A 218 9.11 2.14 -5.16
CA ALA A 218 9.78 1.09 -4.40
C ALA A 218 8.82 0.28 -3.53
N GLY A 219 7.98 0.96 -2.75
CA GLY A 219 6.98 0.27 -1.92
C GLY A 219 5.91 -0.45 -2.75
N TRP A 220 5.46 0.15 -3.85
CA TRP A 220 4.50 -0.49 -4.76
C TRP A 220 5.08 -1.77 -5.37
N LEU A 221 6.30 -1.74 -5.90
CA LEU A 221 6.99 -2.92 -6.43
C LEU A 221 7.16 -4.01 -5.38
N ALA A 222 7.54 -3.65 -4.15
CA ALA A 222 7.64 -4.59 -3.04
C ALA A 222 6.31 -5.32 -2.81
N ARG A 223 5.19 -4.58 -2.85
CA ARG A 223 3.86 -5.15 -2.68
C ARG A 223 3.41 -5.99 -3.87
N VAL A 224 3.77 -5.63 -5.10
CA VAL A 224 3.53 -6.48 -6.28
C VAL A 224 4.29 -7.80 -6.15
N ALA A 225 5.56 -7.76 -5.71
CA ALA A 225 6.33 -8.97 -5.43
C ALA A 225 5.67 -9.85 -4.36
N THR A 226 5.23 -9.27 -3.24
CA THR A 226 4.48 -10.01 -2.20
C THR A 226 3.20 -10.62 -2.76
N CYS A 227 2.44 -9.88 -3.58
CA CYS A 227 1.22 -10.38 -4.21
C CYS A 227 1.50 -11.47 -5.26
N ALA A 228 2.70 -11.50 -5.84
CA ALA A 228 3.21 -12.58 -6.68
C ALA A 228 3.73 -13.79 -5.88
N GLY A 229 3.76 -13.70 -4.55
CA GLY A 229 4.17 -14.78 -3.66
C GLY A 229 5.63 -14.72 -3.20
N ALA A 230 6.35 -13.62 -3.47
CA ALA A 230 7.66 -13.39 -2.87
C ALA A 230 7.53 -13.22 -1.36
N LYS A 231 8.42 -13.86 -0.60
CA LYS A 231 8.54 -13.70 0.85
C LYS A 231 9.81 -12.95 1.22
N HIS A 232 10.82 -13.03 0.35
CA HIS A 232 12.10 -12.40 0.54
C HIS A 232 12.45 -11.53 -0.68
N VAL A 233 13.24 -10.48 -0.43
CA VAL A 233 13.67 -9.53 -1.46
C VAL A 233 14.41 -10.20 -2.62
N ASP A 234 15.18 -11.25 -2.36
CA ASP A 234 15.92 -12.01 -3.38
C ASP A 234 14.99 -12.77 -4.35
N GLU A 235 13.75 -13.04 -3.95
CA GLU A 235 12.73 -13.70 -4.78
C GLU A 235 11.91 -12.68 -5.60
N GLY A 236 11.98 -11.40 -5.23
CA GLY A 236 11.00 -10.39 -5.66
C GLY A 236 10.89 -10.26 -7.17
N LEU A 237 12.01 -10.03 -7.85
CA LEU A 237 12.03 -9.87 -9.31
C LEU A 237 11.62 -11.14 -10.06
N ALA A 238 12.03 -12.31 -9.57
CA ALA A 238 11.64 -13.59 -10.17
C ALA A 238 10.13 -13.81 -10.08
N LYS A 239 9.53 -13.55 -8.92
CA LYS A 239 8.09 -13.67 -8.70
C LYS A 239 7.28 -12.65 -9.49
N ILE A 240 7.76 -11.40 -9.58
CA ILE A 240 7.16 -10.40 -10.47
C ILE A 240 7.16 -10.92 -11.91
N GLY A 241 8.31 -11.44 -12.39
CA GLY A 241 8.44 -11.99 -13.74
C GLY A 241 7.46 -13.13 -14.03
N GLU A 242 7.35 -14.11 -13.11
CA GLU A 242 6.36 -15.18 -13.17
C GLU A 242 4.93 -14.65 -13.28
N ARG A 243 4.59 -13.61 -12.51
CA ARG A 243 3.25 -13.02 -12.48
C ARG A 243 2.89 -12.23 -13.73
N ILE A 244 3.84 -11.51 -14.32
CA ILE A 244 3.62 -10.73 -15.55
C ILE A 244 3.81 -11.56 -16.83
N GLY A 245 4.34 -12.78 -16.70
CA GLY A 245 4.59 -13.70 -17.81
C GLY A 245 5.81 -13.34 -18.67
N GLU A 246 6.65 -12.42 -18.22
CA GLU A 246 7.80 -11.88 -18.95
C GLU A 246 8.96 -11.55 -18.01
N GLU A 247 10.16 -11.37 -18.57
CA GLU A 247 11.29 -10.90 -17.77
C GLU A 247 11.09 -9.44 -17.34
N VAL A 248 11.42 -9.14 -16.08
CA VAL A 248 11.40 -7.76 -15.58
C VAL A 248 12.47 -6.93 -16.30
N PRO A 249 12.13 -5.74 -16.87
CA PRO A 249 13.08 -4.90 -17.59
C PRO A 249 14.33 -4.56 -16.77
N GLY A 250 15.46 -4.40 -17.45
CA GLY A 250 16.76 -4.16 -16.82
C GLY A 250 16.79 -2.90 -15.96
N GLU A 251 16.12 -1.83 -16.40
CA GLU A 251 15.97 -0.57 -15.68
C GLU A 251 15.23 -0.77 -14.35
N VAL A 252 14.16 -1.57 -14.35
CA VAL A 252 13.38 -1.89 -13.15
C VAL A 252 14.19 -2.76 -12.19
N ARG A 253 15.02 -3.67 -12.71
CA ARG A 253 15.95 -4.48 -11.91
C ARG A 253 16.99 -3.59 -11.21
N VAL A 254 17.61 -2.65 -11.92
CA VAL A 254 18.56 -1.71 -11.31
C VAL A 254 17.89 -0.87 -10.22
N LEU A 255 16.67 -0.38 -10.46
CA LEU A 255 15.88 0.34 -9.46
C LEU A 255 15.62 -0.50 -8.20
N TRP A 256 15.22 -1.76 -8.37
CA TRP A 256 15.01 -2.69 -7.26
C TRP A 256 16.28 -2.90 -6.44
N GLU A 257 17.41 -3.21 -7.09
CA GLU A 257 18.70 -3.41 -6.43
C GLU A 257 19.17 -2.16 -5.68
N ALA A 258 18.98 -0.98 -6.28
CA ALA A 258 19.33 0.29 -5.66
C ALA A 258 18.51 0.57 -4.40
N TRP A 259 17.20 0.27 -4.40
CA TRP A 259 16.33 0.47 -3.24
C TRP A 259 16.60 -0.52 -2.11
N THR A 260 16.72 -1.80 -2.45
CA THR A 260 16.85 -2.90 -1.48
C THR A 260 18.14 -2.81 -0.66
N GLY A 261 19.17 -2.17 -1.21
CA GLY A 261 20.42 -1.85 -0.51
C GLY A 261 20.33 -0.73 0.54
N ARG A 262 19.27 0.10 0.53
CA ARG A 262 19.20 1.34 1.33
C ARG A 262 18.80 1.11 2.78
N GLU A 263 19.16 2.08 3.62
CA GLU A 263 18.86 2.07 5.07
C GLU A 263 17.36 2.06 5.34
N GLY A 264 16.59 2.93 4.67
CA GLY A 264 15.14 3.00 4.80
C GLY A 264 14.47 1.68 4.44
N TRP A 265 14.91 1.04 3.35
CA TRP A 265 14.41 -0.27 2.96
C TRP A 265 14.71 -1.33 4.03
N LYS A 266 15.97 -1.48 4.43
CA LYS A 266 16.40 -2.50 5.42
C LYS A 266 15.72 -2.33 6.77
N ARG A 267 15.38 -1.10 7.15
CA ARG A 267 14.63 -0.83 8.38
C ARG A 267 13.16 -1.24 8.27
N THR A 268 12.55 -1.03 7.11
CA THR A 268 11.15 -1.36 6.84
C THR A 268 10.96 -2.85 6.59
N TYR A 269 11.90 -3.48 5.88
CA TYR A 269 11.93 -4.90 5.55
C TYR A 269 13.16 -5.55 6.19
N PRO A 270 13.14 -5.76 7.52
CA PRO A 270 14.25 -6.38 8.22
C PRO A 270 14.54 -7.77 7.66
N ASP A 271 15.82 -8.10 7.54
CA ASP A 271 16.31 -9.35 6.96
C ASP A 271 15.74 -9.63 5.56
N GLY A 272 15.36 -8.59 4.80
CA GLY A 272 14.82 -8.72 3.44
C GLY A 272 13.41 -9.31 3.38
N ALA A 273 12.71 -9.47 4.51
CA ALA A 273 11.37 -10.04 4.56
C ALA A 273 10.33 -9.07 3.98
N LEU A 274 9.66 -9.49 2.90
CA LEU A 274 8.57 -8.74 2.27
C LEU A 274 7.23 -9.05 2.94
N HIS A 275 6.34 -8.05 2.98
CA HIS A 275 5.00 -8.13 3.57
C HIS A 275 3.99 -7.24 2.85
#